data_AF-A0A969ARU6-F1
#
_entry.id   AF-A0A969ARU6-F1
#
_cell.length_a   1.000
_cell.length_b   1.000
_cell.length_c   1.000
_cell.angle_alpha   90.00
_cell.angle_beta   90.00
_cell.angle_gamma   90.00
#
_symmetry.space_group_name_H-M   'P 1'
#
loop_
_entity.id
_entity.type
_entity.pdbx_description
1 polymer ?
#
loop_
_entity_poly.entity_id
_entity_poly.type
_entity_poly.pdbx_seq_one_letter_code
_entity_poly.pdbx_strand_id
1 'polypeptide(L)'
;MVIYAPNDAETPWSETNTDDAGQFVFEPDEALAGDWRVEITQDGHQDILIIPVTATGIDYVNISQGPKQDLHYAEIPPVALGIMVALGLGGLVVTLAPQAQLQKHQD
;
A
#
# COMPACT_ATOMS: atom_id res chain seq x y z
N MET A 1 -4.96 4.03 -3.68
CA MET A 1 -4.30 3.13 -4.66
C MET A 1 -3.26 3.92 -5.42
N VAL A 2 -2.11 3.30 -5.68
CA VAL A 2 -0.97 3.96 -6.32
C VAL A 2 -0.51 3.10 -7.50
N ILE A 3 -0.28 3.74 -8.65
CA ILE A 3 0.08 3.08 -9.90
C ILE A 3 1.48 3.55 -10.29
N TYR A 4 2.37 2.61 -10.58
CA TYR A 4 3.74 2.87 -11.02
C TYR A 4 3.95 2.33 -12.43
N ALA A 5 4.58 3.15 -13.26
CA ALA A 5 4.92 2.80 -14.63
C ALA A 5 6.20 1.95 -14.67
N PRO A 6 6.43 1.14 -15.72
CA PRO A 6 7.57 0.24 -15.79
C PRO A 6 8.94 0.94 -15.79
N ASN A 7 8.98 2.22 -16.17
CA ASN A 7 10.20 3.02 -16.28
C ASN A 7 10.55 3.79 -15.00
N ASP A 8 9.64 3.86 -14.02
CA ASP A 8 9.88 4.51 -12.72
C ASP A 8 9.08 3.81 -11.62
N ALA A 9 9.79 3.06 -10.77
CA ALA A 9 9.20 2.32 -9.66
C ALA A 9 9.08 3.13 -8.36
N GLU A 10 9.66 4.33 -8.30
CA GLU A 10 9.71 5.15 -7.09
C GLU A 10 8.69 6.29 -7.14
N THR A 11 8.47 6.87 -8.33
CA THR A 11 7.50 7.95 -8.52
C THR A 11 6.16 7.38 -9.00
N PRO A 12 5.06 7.64 -8.28
CA PRO A 12 3.73 7.30 -8.77
C PRO A 12 3.45 7.92 -10.14
N TRP A 13 3.02 7.08 -11.08
CA TRP A 13 2.44 7.55 -12.34
C TRP A 13 1.03 8.10 -12.11
N SER A 14 0.25 7.47 -11.22
CA SER A 14 -1.07 7.94 -10.82
C SER A 14 -1.44 7.51 -9.40
N GLU A 15 -2.19 8.35 -8.71
CA GLU A 15 -2.80 8.07 -7.41
C GLU A 15 -4.31 8.23 -7.51
N THR A 16 -5.06 7.22 -7.09
CA THR A 16 -6.52 7.21 -7.19
C THR A 16 -7.19 6.39 -6.09
N ASN A 17 -8.50 6.47 -6.00
CA ASN A 17 -9.35 5.66 -5.12
C ASN A 17 -10.35 4.85 -5.95
N THR A 18 -10.89 3.79 -5.36
CA THR A 18 -12.05 3.12 -5.93
C THR A 18 -13.29 4.01 -5.82
N ASP A 19 -14.26 3.79 -6.70
CA ASP A 19 -15.58 4.41 -6.61
C ASP A 19 -16.44 3.78 -5.49
N ASP A 20 -17.68 4.26 -5.34
CA ASP A 20 -18.65 3.79 -4.33
C ASP A 20 -19.01 2.30 -4.47
N ALA A 21 -18.76 1.70 -5.63
CA ALA A 21 -18.96 0.27 -5.88
C ALA A 21 -17.67 -0.55 -5.65
N GLY A 22 -16.58 0.09 -5.22
CA GLY A 22 -15.28 -0.56 -5.03
C GLY A 22 -14.53 -0.83 -6.34
N GLN A 23 -14.89 -0.15 -7.44
CA GLN A 23 -14.28 -0.32 -8.75
C GLN A 23 -13.23 0.76 -9.01
N PHE A 24 -12.25 0.45 -9.85
CA PHE A 24 -11.37 1.45 -10.42
C PHE A 24 -11.10 1.14 -11.88
N VAL A 25 -10.69 2.18 -12.62
CA VAL A 25 -10.28 2.05 -14.02
C VAL A 25 -8.77 2.20 -14.10
N PHE A 26 -8.12 1.26 -14.77
CA PHE A 26 -6.71 1.33 -15.13
C PHE A 26 -6.59 1.61 -16.63
N GLU A 27 -6.05 2.77 -16.97
CA GLU A 27 -5.81 3.21 -18.35
C GLU A 27 -4.32 3.59 -18.49
N PRO A 28 -3.44 2.63 -18.81
CA PRO A 28 -2.01 2.90 -18.93
C PRO A 28 -1.69 3.70 -20.19
N ASP A 29 -0.55 4.40 -20.18
CA ASP A 29 0.07 4.84 -21.42
C ASP A 29 0.65 3.63 -22.16
N GLU A 30 0.01 3.19 -23.24
CA GLU A 30 0.43 2.04 -24.04
C GLU A 30 1.80 2.24 -24.72
N ALA A 31 2.32 3.48 -24.80
CA ALA A 31 3.69 3.73 -25.25
C ALA A 31 4.74 3.26 -24.21
N LEU A 32 4.34 3.07 -22.95
CA LEU A 32 5.16 2.55 -21.86
C LEU A 32 4.88 1.06 -21.64
N ALA A 33 5.34 0.24 -22.59
CA ALA A 33 5.26 -1.21 -22.47
C ALA A 33 6.14 -1.73 -21.32
N GLY A 34 5.65 -2.75 -20.62
CA GLY A 34 6.32 -3.40 -19.49
C GLY A 34 5.35 -3.75 -18.36
N ASP A 35 5.93 -4.13 -17.23
CA ASP A 35 5.18 -4.53 -16.04
C ASP A 35 4.79 -3.29 -15.22
N TRP A 36 3.50 -2.96 -15.25
CA TRP A 36 2.94 -1.92 -14.39
C TRP A 36 2.63 -2.49 -13.03
N ARG A 37 2.89 -1.69 -11.98
CA ARG A 37 2.64 -2.08 -10.60
C ARG A 37 1.49 -1.27 -10.04
N VAL A 38 0.43 -1.94 -9.60
CA VAL A 38 -0.72 -1.32 -8.94
C VAL A 38 -0.75 -1.74 -7.48
N GLU A 39 -0.57 -0.77 -6.58
CA GLU A 39 -0.66 -0.97 -5.14
C GLU A 39 -2.04 -0.59 -4.62
N ILE A 40 -2.74 -1.56 -4.06
CA ILE A 40 -4.07 -1.41 -3.46
C ILE A 40 -3.87 -1.48 -1.94
N THR A 41 -4.18 -0.40 -1.23
CA THR A 41 -3.99 -0.32 0.22
C THR A 41 -5.30 0.01 0.90
N GLN A 42 -5.66 -0.77 1.92
CA GLN A 42 -6.83 -0.55 2.78
C GLN A 42 -6.47 -0.93 4.21
N ASP A 43 -6.65 -0.01 5.16
CA ASP A 43 -6.50 -0.27 6.60
C ASP A 43 -5.23 -1.07 6.98
N GLY A 44 -4.08 -0.66 6.44
CA GLY A 44 -2.79 -1.30 6.69
C GLY A 44 -2.57 -2.64 5.97
N HIS A 45 -3.54 -3.13 5.20
CA HIS A 45 -3.40 -4.28 4.31
C HIS A 45 -3.07 -3.79 2.90
N GLN A 46 -2.14 -4.47 2.23
CA GLN A 46 -1.70 -4.12 0.89
C GLN A 46 -1.78 -5.34 -0.02
N ASP A 47 -2.41 -5.15 -1.18
CA ASP A 47 -2.30 -6.03 -2.34
C ASP A 47 -1.52 -5.33 -3.44
N ILE A 48 -0.72 -6.10 -4.17
CA ILE A 48 0.04 -5.61 -5.32
C ILE A 48 -0.38 -6.42 -6.54
N LEU A 49 -0.79 -5.75 -7.60
CA LEU A 49 -1.02 -6.35 -8.92
C LEU A 49 0.11 -5.94 -9.87
N ILE A 50 0.61 -6.91 -10.61
CA ILE A 50 1.48 -6.70 -11.76
C ILE A 50 0.61 -6.84 -13.01
N ILE A 51 0.53 -5.78 -13.81
CA ILE A 51 -0.26 -5.72 -15.03
C ILE A 51 0.69 -5.57 -16.21
N PRO A 52 0.94 -6.63 -16.99
CA PRO A 52 1.78 -6.52 -18.18
C PRO A 52 1.07 -5.72 -19.27
N VAL A 53 1.73 -4.67 -19.76
CA VAL A 53 1.27 -3.86 -20.88
C VAL A 53 2.22 -4.07 -22.06
N THR A 54 1.64 -4.39 -23.20
CA THR A 54 2.36 -4.66 -24.46
C THR A 54 2.07 -3.56 -25.47
N ALA A 55 2.76 -3.58 -26.62
CA ALA A 55 2.48 -2.68 -27.74
C ALA A 55 1.06 -2.85 -28.34
N THR A 56 0.32 -3.89 -27.93
CA THR A 56 -1.06 -4.15 -28.37
C THR A 56 -2.08 -4.01 -27.23
N GLY A 57 -1.68 -3.44 -26.09
CA GLY A 57 -2.52 -3.24 -24.91
C GLY A 57 -2.20 -4.20 -23.76
N ILE A 58 -3.14 -4.32 -22.82
CA ILE A 58 -3.01 -5.12 -21.60
C ILE A 58 -3.03 -6.62 -21.90
N ASP A 59 -2.05 -7.36 -21.38
CA ASP A 59 -2.06 -8.83 -21.39
C ASP A 59 -2.83 -9.37 -20.18
N TYR A 60 -4.15 -9.48 -20.34
CA TYR A 60 -5.07 -9.89 -19.27
C TYR A 60 -4.79 -11.29 -18.70
N VAL A 61 -4.19 -12.19 -19.48
CA VAL A 61 -3.94 -13.57 -19.05
C VAL A 61 -2.77 -13.63 -18.07
N ASN A 62 -1.84 -12.68 -18.18
CA ASN A 62 -0.62 -12.64 -17.37
C ASN A 62 -0.67 -11.61 -16.23
N ILE A 63 -1.84 -11.06 -15.92
CA ILE A 63 -2.03 -10.28 -14.69
C ILE A 63 -1.76 -11.20 -13.50
N SER A 64 -0.89 -10.75 -12.60
CA SER A 64 -0.43 -11.55 -11.46
C SER A 64 -0.40 -10.75 -10.17
N GLN A 65 -0.39 -11.44 -9.04
CA GLN A 65 -0.10 -10.80 -7.76
C GLN A 65 1.40 -10.57 -7.63
N GLY A 66 1.77 -9.35 -7.27
CA GLY A 66 3.13 -9.03 -6.85
C GLY A 66 3.49 -9.72 -5.53
N PRO A 67 4.76 -9.64 -5.12
CA PRO A 67 5.18 -10.21 -3.85
C PRO A 67 4.36 -9.61 -2.71
N LYS A 68 3.69 -10.47 -1.93
CA LYS A 68 2.97 -10.06 -0.72
C LYS A 68 3.97 -9.45 0.24
N GLN A 69 3.85 -8.16 0.48
CA GLN A 69 4.52 -7.54 1.61
C GLN A 69 3.63 -7.75 2.82
N ASP A 70 3.71 -8.95 3.41
CA ASP A 70 3.04 -9.26 4.68
C ASP A 70 3.76 -8.52 5.82
N LEU A 71 3.63 -7.19 5.86
CA LEU A 71 4.12 -6.33 6.92
C LEU A 71 3.20 -6.53 8.13
N HIS A 72 3.47 -7.59 8.89
CA HIS A 72 2.86 -7.80 10.20
C HIS A 72 3.38 -6.70 11.12
N TYR A 73 2.64 -5.60 11.27
CA TYR A 73 2.78 -4.79 12.47
C TYR A 73 2.30 -5.70 13.60
N ALA A 74 3.24 -6.25 14.38
CA ALA A 74 2.85 -6.82 15.65
C ALA A 74 2.20 -5.65 16.42
N GLU A 75 0.88 -5.65 16.54
CA GLU A 75 0.21 -4.91 17.59
C GLU A 75 0.75 -5.50 18.89
N ILE A 76 1.88 -5.00 19.36
CA ILE A 76 2.47 -5.43 20.61
C ILE A 76 1.41 -5.12 21.66
N PRO A 77 0.77 -6.12 22.28
CA PRO A 77 -0.20 -5.85 23.33
C PRO A 77 0.52 -5.01 24.39
N PRO A 78 -0.11 -4.02 25.02
CA PRO A 78 0.55 -3.15 26.00
C PRO A 78 1.34 -3.92 27.08
N VAL A 79 0.88 -5.13 27.40
CA VAL A 79 1.55 -6.09 28.31
C VAL A 79 2.94 -6.54 27.80
N ALA A 80 3.10 -6.79 26.50
CA ALA A 80 4.38 -7.19 25.91
C ALA A 80 5.38 -6.01 25.84
N LEU A 81 4.90 -4.76 25.73
CA LEU A 81 5.75 -3.57 25.86
C LEU A 81 6.35 -3.45 27.27
N GLY A 82 5.55 -3.77 28.30
CA GLY A 82 5.99 -3.78 29.70
C GLY A 82 7.11 -4.79 29.99
N ILE A 83 7.12 -5.94 29.29
CA ILE A 83 8.16 -6.97 29.44
C ILE A 83 9.47 -6.56 28.75
N MET A 84 9.42 -5.90 27.59
CA MET A 84 10.61 -5.44 26.83
C MET A 84 11.38 -4.34 27.57
N VAL A 85 10.68 -3.39 28.21
CA VAL A 85 11.31 -2.36 29.05
C VAL A 85 12.01 -2.97 30.27
N ALA A 86 11.41 -4.00 30.89
CA ALA A 86 11.97 -4.66 32.06
C ALA A 86 13.23 -5.49 31.76
N LEU A 87 13.38 -5.98 30.53
CA LEU A 87 14.53 -6.79 30.10
C LEU A 87 15.68 -5.98 29.47
N GLY A 88 15.55 -4.65 29.35
CA GLY A 88 16.64 -3.79 28.90
C GLY A 88 17.09 -4.02 27.44
N LEU A 89 16.22 -4.57 26.59
CA LEU A 89 16.46 -4.68 25.15
C LEU A 89 15.89 -3.45 24.45
N GLY A 90 16.62 -2.34 24.52
CA GLY A 90 16.28 -1.09 23.85
C GLY A 90 16.26 -1.26 22.33
N GLY A 91 15.07 -1.47 21.77
CA GLY A 91 14.80 -1.32 20.34
C GLY A 91 14.23 0.07 20.08
N LEU A 92 14.84 0.77 19.12
CA LEU A 92 14.53 2.13 18.65
C LEU A 92 13.03 2.47 18.65
N VAL A 93 12.60 3.38 19.53
CA VAL A 93 11.24 3.95 19.50
C VAL A 93 11.21 5.04 18.43
N VAL A 94 10.69 4.73 17.24
CA VAL A 94 10.28 5.77 16.29
C VAL A 94 8.86 6.21 16.71
N THR A 95 8.79 7.26 17.50
CA THR A 95 7.51 7.90 17.82
C THR A 95 7.06 8.72 16.62
N LEU A 96 6.10 8.22 15.84
CA LEU A 96 5.27 9.10 15.01
C LEU A 96 4.11 9.56 15.88
N ALA A 97 4.11 10.85 16.21
CA ALA A 97 3.12 11.49 17.06
C ALA A 97 1.69 11.32 16.50
N PRO A 98 0.65 11.23 17.34
CA PRO A 98 -0.72 11.13 16.88
C PRO A 98 -1.12 12.45 16.21
N GLN A 99 -1.59 12.36 14.96
CA GLN A 99 -2.35 13.45 14.35
C GLN A 99 -3.63 13.65 15.16
N ALA A 100 -3.69 14.75 15.90
CA ALA A 100 -4.85 15.16 16.65
C ALA A 100 -6.06 15.28 15.72
N GLN A 101 -7.15 14.58 16.03
CA GLN A 101 -8.47 14.95 15.56
C GLN A 101 -9.19 15.66 16.70
N LEU A 102 -9.23 16.99 16.60
CA LEU A 102 -10.07 17.86 17.41
C LEU A 102 -11.54 17.73 16.97
N GLN A 103 -12.42 17.80 17.99
CA GLN A 103 -13.86 18.12 17.95
C GLN A 103 -14.80 17.02 17.41
N LYS A 104 -15.96 16.70 18.01
CA LYS A 104 -16.96 17.61 18.60
C LYS A 104 -18.05 16.82 19.37
N HIS A 105 -18.35 17.28 20.59
CA HIS A 105 -19.60 17.24 21.37
C HIS A 105 -20.54 16.01 21.30
N GLN A 106 -20.79 15.42 22.47
CA GLN A 106 -22.07 14.79 22.81
C GLN A 106 -22.74 15.64 23.90
N ASP A 107 -24.02 15.92 23.71
CA ASP A 107 -24.93 16.56 24.68
C ASP A 107 -25.21 15.66 25.89
#